data_AF-A0A7T7HMR2-F1
#
_entry.id   AF-A0A7T7HMR2-F1
#
_cell.length_a   1.000
_cell.length_b   1.000
_cell.length_c   1.000
_cell.angle_alpha   90.00
_cell.angle_beta   90.00
_cell.angle_gamma   90.00
#
_symmetry.space_group_name_H-M   'P 1'
#
loop_
_entity.id
_entity.type
_entity.pdbx_description
1 polymer ?
#
loop_
_entity_poly.entity_id
_entity_poly.type
_entity_poly.pdbx_seq_one_letter_code
_entity_poly.pdbx_strand_id
1 'polypeptide(L)'
;MGIAQYDPAACGRPAWNAGRMVGVKKPLKQRQIWAIRFFLDREGRMRDRALFDLAIDSKLRGCDLVKIKIGTLVSGSSIRTRAMVVQQKTGRPVQFEITADVRASLLAWLERRGGTVDDYAFPSRVDPAGHLGTRQYARLVDEWVNPSHWHEF
;
A
#
# COMPACT_ATOMS: atom_id res chain seq x y z
N MET A 1 -14.45 1.47 -22.81
CA MET A 1 -13.33 2.43 -22.63
C MET A 1 -13.51 3.51 -23.69
N GLY A 2 -13.69 4.76 -23.28
CA GLY A 2 -13.95 5.87 -24.20
C GLY A 2 -12.66 6.37 -24.84
N ILE A 3 -12.62 6.37 -26.17
CA ILE A 3 -11.57 7.03 -26.94
C ILE A 3 -11.94 8.52 -26.98
N ALA A 4 -11.08 9.39 -26.48
CA ALA A 4 -11.29 10.83 -26.56
C ALA A 4 -11.31 11.25 -28.04
N GLN A 5 -12.43 11.79 -28.51
CA GLN A 5 -12.69 12.14 -29.91
C GLN A 5 -11.78 13.25 -30.48
N TYR A 6 -10.84 13.79 -29.70
CA TYR A 6 -10.07 14.99 -30.03
C TYR A 6 -8.53 14.80 -30.02
N ASP A 7 -8.02 13.57 -29.94
CA ASP A 7 -6.59 13.31 -30.08
C ASP A 7 -6.28 12.83 -31.53
N PRO A 8 -5.73 13.69 -32.41
CA PRO A 8 -5.37 13.31 -33.78
C PRO A 8 -4.25 12.25 -33.85
N ALA A 9 -3.60 11.91 -32.73
CA ALA A 9 -2.63 10.82 -32.63
C ALA A 9 -3.22 9.50 -32.11
N ALA A 10 -4.52 9.44 -31.81
CA ALA A 10 -5.18 8.24 -31.27
C ALA A 10 -5.48 7.15 -32.32
N CYS A 11 -5.55 7.51 -33.61
CA CYS A 11 -5.72 6.54 -34.68
C CYS A 11 -4.35 5.91 -35.04
N GLY A 12 -4.11 4.69 -34.57
CA GLY A 12 -3.05 3.84 -35.11
C GLY A 12 -1.74 3.78 -34.31
N ARG A 13 -1.65 4.42 -33.12
CA ARG A 13 -0.54 4.13 -32.21
C ARG A 13 -0.76 2.75 -31.58
N PRO A 14 0.16 1.79 -31.80
CA PRO A 14 0.14 0.55 -31.04
C PRO A 14 0.18 0.91 -29.56
N ALA A 15 -0.56 0.17 -28.72
CA ALA A 15 -0.41 0.31 -27.27
C ALA A 15 1.09 0.20 -26.91
N TRP A 16 1.55 0.87 -25.85
CA TRP A 16 2.97 0.87 -25.45
C TRP A 16 3.56 -0.55 -25.25
N ASN A 17 2.69 -1.53 -25.05
CA ASN A 17 2.96 -2.94 -24.87
C ASN A 17 2.53 -3.83 -26.07
N ALA A 18 2.15 -3.26 -27.21
CA ALA A 18 1.79 -4.03 -28.39
C ALA A 18 2.97 -4.91 -28.82
N GLY A 19 2.71 -6.23 -28.95
CA GLY A 19 3.76 -7.22 -29.24
C GLY A 19 4.71 -7.53 -28.08
N ARG A 20 4.53 -6.92 -26.90
CA ARG A 20 5.33 -7.21 -25.70
C ARG A 20 4.50 -8.04 -24.72
N MET A 21 4.94 -9.27 -24.43
CA MET A 21 4.47 -9.98 -23.23
C MET A 21 5.01 -9.24 -22.00
N VAL A 22 4.19 -8.35 -21.44
CA VAL A 22 4.46 -7.78 -20.11
C VAL A 22 4.17 -8.88 -19.11
N GLY A 23 5.20 -9.67 -18.81
CA GLY A 23 5.13 -10.73 -17.81
C GLY A 23 4.81 -10.19 -16.43
N VAL A 24 4.40 -11.07 -15.53
CA VAL A 24 4.17 -10.74 -14.12
C VAL A 24 5.45 -10.14 -13.52
N LYS A 25 5.34 -8.98 -12.85
CA LYS A 25 6.47 -8.41 -12.10
C LYS A 25 6.98 -9.43 -11.08
N LYS A 26 8.29 -9.61 -10.98
CA LYS A 26 8.89 -10.54 -10.01
C LYS A 26 8.53 -10.10 -8.58
N PRO A 27 8.23 -11.04 -7.67
CA PRO A 27 7.99 -10.72 -6.27
C PRO A 27 9.26 -10.17 -5.61
N LEU A 28 9.09 -9.35 -4.57
CA LEU A 28 10.21 -8.83 -3.78
C LEU A 28 10.92 -9.98 -3.05
N LYS A 29 12.25 -10.00 -3.11
CA LYS A 29 13.08 -10.92 -2.32
C LYS A 29 13.17 -10.43 -0.87
N GLN A 30 13.46 -11.34 0.06
CA GLN A 30 13.64 -10.99 1.48
C GLN A 30 14.66 -9.86 1.68
N ARG A 31 15.83 -9.92 1.03
CA ARG A 31 16.85 -8.85 1.06
C ARG A 31 16.30 -7.49 0.61
N GLN A 32 15.45 -7.47 -0.41
CA GLN A 32 14.85 -6.23 -0.91
C GLN A 32 13.82 -5.67 0.08
N ILE A 33 13.03 -6.54 0.72
CA ILE A 33 12.11 -6.14 1.80
C ILE A 33 12.92 -5.48 2.91
N TRP A 34 13.98 -6.14 3.40
CA TRP A 34 14.86 -5.57 4.44
C TRP A 34 15.46 -4.21 4.04
N ALA A 35 15.95 -4.06 2.81
CA ALA A 35 16.49 -2.79 2.33
C ALA A 35 15.45 -1.67 2.32
N ILE A 36 14.24 -1.95 1.82
CA ILE A 36 13.12 -0.99 1.83
C ILE A 36 12.77 -0.58 3.26
N ARG A 37 12.65 -1.56 4.17
CA ARG A 37 12.37 -1.30 5.59
C ARG A 37 13.40 -0.37 6.21
N PHE A 38 14.68 -0.71 6.04
CA PHE A 38 15.80 0.05 6.58
C PHE A 38 15.78 1.51 6.15
N PHE A 39 15.47 1.79 4.89
CA PHE A 39 15.39 3.18 4.45
C PHE A 39 14.17 3.94 4.91
N LEU A 40 13.01 3.30 4.92
CA LEU A 40 11.82 3.96 5.43
C LEU A 40 12.05 4.37 6.89
N ASP A 41 12.80 3.56 7.64
CA ASP A 41 13.24 3.89 9.00
C ASP A 41 14.30 5.02 9.02
N ARG A 42 15.36 4.92 8.20
CA ARG A 42 16.43 5.94 8.09
C ARG A 42 15.88 7.33 7.72
N GLU A 43 14.93 7.40 6.79
CA GLU A 43 14.31 8.65 6.35
C GLU A 43 13.17 9.12 7.29
N GLY A 44 12.91 8.41 8.39
CA GLY A 44 11.86 8.77 9.34
C GLY A 44 10.44 8.69 8.76
N ARG A 45 10.24 7.93 7.67
CA ARG A 45 8.96 7.80 6.95
C ARG A 45 8.03 6.79 7.63
N MET A 46 7.71 7.03 8.90
CA MET A 46 6.91 6.14 9.77
C MET A 46 5.58 5.69 9.14
N ARG A 47 4.83 6.61 8.50
CA ARG A 47 3.58 6.29 7.80
C ARG A 47 3.78 5.25 6.70
N ASP A 48 4.83 5.45 5.91
CA ASP A 48 5.12 4.64 4.74
C ASP A 48 5.68 3.29 5.17
N ARG A 49 6.49 3.26 6.23
CA ARG A 49 6.96 2.04 6.91
C ARG A 49 5.79 1.15 7.33
N ALA A 50 4.83 1.72 8.06
CA ALA A 50 3.65 1.00 8.55
C ALA A 50 2.74 0.52 7.40
N LEU A 51 2.57 1.34 6.36
CA LEU A 51 1.78 0.97 5.17
C LEU A 51 2.45 -0.16 4.39
N PHE A 52 3.77 -0.09 4.19
CA PHE A 52 4.55 -1.11 3.51
C PHE A 52 4.47 -2.45 4.26
N ASP A 53 4.68 -2.43 5.57
CA ASP A 53 4.62 -3.61 6.41
C ASP A 53 3.24 -4.28 6.39
N LEU A 54 2.17 -3.50 6.52
CA LEU A 54 0.81 -4.03 6.40
C LEU A 54 0.54 -4.60 4.99
N ALA A 55 1.09 -4.00 3.93
CA ALA A 55 0.93 -4.50 2.58
C ALA A 55 1.59 -5.89 2.40
N ILE A 56 2.76 -6.10 3.00
CA ILE A 56 3.48 -7.37 2.94
C ILE A 56 2.71 -8.48 3.66
N ASP A 57 2.24 -8.23 4.89
CA ASP A 57 1.52 -9.23 5.69
C ASP A 57 0.13 -9.55 5.11
N SER A 58 -0.62 -8.51 4.73
CA SER A 58 -2.00 -8.66 4.28
C SER A 58 -2.12 -9.20 2.85
N LYS A 59 -1.13 -8.93 1.98
CA LYS A 59 -1.13 -9.28 0.54
C LYS A 59 -2.41 -8.81 -0.17
N LEU A 60 -3.05 -7.78 0.35
CA LEU A 60 -4.28 -7.24 -0.21
C LEU A 60 -4.00 -6.49 -1.51
N ARG A 61 -5.05 -6.35 -2.33
CA ARG A 61 -5.01 -5.45 -3.48
C ARG A 61 -4.89 -4.02 -2.97
N GLY A 62 -4.16 -3.17 -3.70
CA GLY A 62 -3.98 -1.77 -3.30
C GLY A 62 -5.29 -1.04 -3.02
N CYS A 63 -6.35 -1.30 -3.80
CA CYS A 63 -7.67 -0.70 -3.59
C CYS A 63 -8.36 -1.12 -2.28
N ASP A 64 -8.06 -2.32 -1.76
CA ASP A 64 -8.59 -2.83 -0.49
C ASP A 64 -7.71 -2.34 0.66
N LEU A 65 -6.38 -2.38 0.49
CA LEU A 65 -5.39 -1.94 1.48
C LEU A 65 -5.60 -0.49 1.90
N VAL A 66 -5.76 0.43 0.93
CA VAL A 66 -5.87 1.86 1.25
C VAL A 66 -7.14 2.20 2.02
N LYS A 67 -8.18 1.37 1.93
CA LYS A 67 -9.47 1.60 2.61
C LYS A 67 -9.56 0.96 4.00
N ILE A 68 -8.49 0.36 4.50
CA ILE A 68 -8.47 -0.22 5.84
C ILE A 68 -8.73 0.89 6.87
N LYS A 69 -9.69 0.63 7.76
CA LYS A 69 -10.01 1.49 8.90
C LYS A 69 -9.20 1.10 10.14
N ILE A 70 -9.04 2.04 11.06
CA ILE A 70 -8.36 1.80 12.34
C ILE A 70 -9.04 0.66 13.09
N GLY A 71 -10.37 0.64 13.17
CA GLY A 71 -11.14 -0.40 13.87
C GLY A 71 -10.93 -1.83 13.33
N THR A 72 -10.50 -1.97 12.07
CA THR A 72 -10.13 -3.27 11.50
C THR A 72 -8.81 -3.80 12.07
N LEU A 73 -7.90 -2.92 12.46
CA LEU A 73 -6.56 -3.24 12.92
C LEU A 73 -6.44 -3.30 14.45
N VAL A 74 -7.30 -2.59 15.17
CA VAL A 74 -7.16 -2.41 16.63
C VAL A 74 -8.24 -3.11 17.44
N SER A 75 -7.88 -3.48 18.66
CA SER A 75 -8.78 -3.95 19.71
C SER A 75 -8.38 -3.27 21.02
N GLY A 76 -9.19 -2.30 21.46
CA GLY A 76 -8.83 -1.41 22.56
C GLY A 76 -7.57 -0.62 22.23
N SER A 77 -6.58 -0.65 23.11
CA SER A 77 -5.26 0.00 22.95
C SER A 77 -4.23 -0.84 22.19
N SER A 78 -4.59 -2.03 21.69
CA SER A 78 -3.65 -2.97 21.07
C SER A 78 -3.94 -3.20 19.58
N ILE A 79 -2.90 -3.48 18.79
CA ILE A 79 -3.05 -3.98 17.42
C ILE A 79 -3.42 -5.47 17.48
N ARG A 80 -4.46 -5.86 16.73
CA ARG A 80 -4.91 -7.25 16.61
C ARG A 80 -3.80 -8.13 16.00
N THR A 81 -3.80 -9.40 16.37
CA THR A 81 -2.93 -10.42 15.71
C THR A 81 -3.46 -10.87 14.36
N ARG A 82 -4.77 -10.68 14.11
CA ARG A 82 -5.42 -10.96 12.84
C ARG A 82 -6.43 -9.87 12.50
N ALA A 83 -6.54 -9.54 11.22
CA ALA A 83 -7.55 -8.62 10.70
C ALA A 83 -8.35 -9.30 9.58
N MET A 84 -9.57 -8.83 9.37
CA MET A 84 -10.47 -9.33 8.33
C MET A 84 -10.94 -8.16 7.46
N VAL A 85 -10.82 -8.31 6.14
CA VAL A 85 -11.26 -7.33 5.15
C VAL A 85 -12.12 -8.02 4.11
N VAL A 86 -13.26 -7.42 3.76
CA VAL A 86 -14.07 -7.86 2.63
C VAL A 86 -13.45 -7.31 1.34
N GLN A 87 -12.98 -8.19 0.47
CA GLN A 87 -12.34 -7.77 -0.78
C GLN A 87 -13.37 -7.22 -1.76
N GLN A 88 -13.13 -6.01 -2.29
CA GLN A 88 -14.07 -5.35 -3.20
C GLN A 88 -14.36 -6.17 -4.46
N LYS A 89 -13.33 -6.84 -5.01
CA LYS A 89 -13.47 -7.59 -6.27
C LYS A 89 -14.41 -8.79 -6.14
N THR A 90 -14.37 -9.47 -5.00
CA THR A 90 -15.04 -10.77 -4.83
C THR A 90 -16.20 -10.71 -3.85
N GLY A 91 -16.31 -9.64 -3.06
CA GLY A 91 -17.28 -9.54 -1.96
C GLY A 91 -17.02 -10.52 -0.81
N ARG A 92 -15.89 -11.24 -0.83
CA ARG A 92 -15.59 -12.28 0.16
C ARG A 92 -14.72 -11.74 1.29
N PRO A 93 -15.00 -12.11 2.55
CA PRO A 93 -14.10 -11.82 3.66
C PRO A 93 -12.79 -12.60 3.50
N VAL A 94 -11.68 -11.92 3.74
CA VAL A 94 -10.35 -12.51 3.83
C VAL A 94 -9.74 -12.10 5.16
N GLN A 95 -9.27 -13.10 5.91
CA GLN A 95 -8.52 -12.90 7.14
C GLN A 95 -7.03 -13.02 6.85
N PHE A 96 -6.22 -12.16 7.46
CA PHE A 96 -4.77 -12.23 7.39
C PHE A 96 -4.17 -12.01 8.78
N GLU A 97 -2.95 -12.53 8.97
CA GLU A 97 -2.17 -12.35 10.18
C GLU A 97 -1.40 -11.02 10.14
N ILE A 98 -1.26 -10.39 11.28
CA ILE A 98 -0.42 -9.20 11.48
C ILE A 98 0.71 -9.62 12.40
N THR A 99 1.91 -9.77 11.85
CA THR A 99 3.10 -10.22 12.58
C THR A 99 3.55 -9.20 13.63
N ALA A 100 4.36 -9.64 14.61
CA ALA A 100 4.78 -8.78 15.73
C ALA A 100 5.47 -7.49 15.27
N ASP A 101 6.37 -7.57 14.29
CA ASP A 101 7.08 -6.42 13.73
C ASP A 101 6.11 -5.43 13.08
N VAL A 102 5.14 -5.95 12.30
CA VAL A 102 4.12 -5.12 11.66
C VAL A 102 3.21 -4.47 12.69
N ARG A 103 2.83 -5.19 13.75
CA ARG A 103 2.07 -4.61 14.88
C ARG A 103 2.83 -3.46 15.54
N ALA A 104 4.15 -3.58 15.73
CA ALA A 104 4.96 -2.51 16.29
C ALA A 104 4.99 -1.27 15.38
N SER A 105 5.18 -1.46 14.06
CA SER A 105 5.16 -0.35 13.09
C SER A 105 3.79 0.35 13.02
N LEU A 106 2.70 -0.43 13.06
CA LEU A 106 1.33 0.08 13.06
C LEU A 106 1.01 0.84 14.34
N LEU A 107 1.43 0.33 15.49
CA LEU A 107 1.22 1.00 16.78
C LEU A 107 1.89 2.37 16.78
N ALA A 108 3.17 2.44 16.43
CA ALA A 108 3.92 3.71 16.36
C ALA A 108 3.25 4.72 15.41
N TRP A 109 2.77 4.26 14.26
CA TRP A 109 2.03 5.11 13.32
C TRP A 109 0.70 5.60 13.90
N LEU A 110 -0.12 4.72 14.47
CA LEU A 110 -1.44 5.07 14.97
C LEU A 110 -1.39 5.95 16.22
N GLU A 111 -0.40 5.76 17.09
CA GLU A 111 -0.13 6.66 18.23
C GLU A 111 0.21 8.08 17.77
N ARG A 112 1.06 8.20 16.74
CA ARG A 112 1.41 9.51 16.17
C ARG A 112 0.25 10.16 15.40
N ARG A 113 -0.51 9.36 14.66
CA ARG A 113 -1.63 9.83 13.82
C ARG A 113 -2.82 10.26 14.67
N GLY A 114 -3.14 9.50 15.70
CA GLY A 114 -4.42 9.57 16.40
C GLY A 114 -5.61 9.23 15.50
N GLY A 115 -6.82 9.53 15.99
CA GLY A 115 -8.08 9.29 15.29
C GLY A 115 -8.98 8.28 15.99
N THR A 116 -10.11 7.98 15.35
CA THR A 116 -11.14 7.07 15.84
C THR A 116 -11.14 5.75 15.06
N VAL A 117 -11.84 4.74 15.57
CA VAL A 117 -11.97 3.43 14.91
C VAL A 117 -12.63 3.52 13.52
N ASP A 118 -13.39 4.58 13.26
CA ASP A 118 -14.08 4.81 12.00
C ASP A 118 -13.20 5.47 10.94
N ASP A 119 -12.05 6.02 11.33
CA ASP A 119 -11.12 6.69 10.43
C ASP A 119 -10.32 5.68 9.62
N TYR A 120 -9.89 6.09 8.43
CA TYR A 120 -8.94 5.32 7.63
C TYR A 120 -7.57 5.27 8.28
N ALA A 121 -6.98 4.08 8.39
CA ALA A 121 -5.63 3.90 8.95
C ALA A 121 -4.59 4.74 8.21
N PHE A 122 -4.77 4.94 6.89
CA PHE A 122 -3.90 5.75 6.04
C PHE A 122 -4.74 6.80 5.27
N PRO A 123 -4.95 8.00 5.85
CA PRO A 123 -5.79 9.04 5.24
C PRO A 123 -5.09 9.72 4.05
N SER A 124 -5.85 10.34 3.16
CA SER A 124 -5.27 11.15 2.08
C SER A 124 -4.49 12.35 2.64
N ARG A 125 -3.49 12.82 1.89
CA ARG A 125 -2.78 14.07 2.24
C ARG A 125 -3.61 15.33 1.91
N VAL A 126 -4.60 15.19 1.03
CA VAL A 126 -5.45 16.31 0.55
C VAL A 126 -6.77 16.35 1.31
N ASP A 127 -7.37 15.18 1.53
CA ASP A 127 -8.64 15.03 2.26
C ASP A 127 -8.42 14.12 3.48
N PRO A 128 -8.29 14.69 4.69
CA PRO A 128 -8.07 13.91 5.91
C PRO A 128 -9.22 12.94 6.25
N ALA A 129 -10.44 13.20 5.78
CA ALA A 129 -11.58 12.30 5.95
C ALA A 129 -11.57 11.14 4.94
N GLY A 130 -10.88 11.33 3.81
CA GLY A 130 -10.70 10.34 2.75
C GLY A 130 -9.53 9.39 3.00
N HIS A 131 -9.56 8.25 2.31
CA HIS A 131 -8.44 7.31 2.31
C HIS A 131 -7.33 7.70 1.33
N LEU A 132 -6.13 7.15 1.53
CA LEU A 132 -5.04 7.23 0.56
C LEU A 132 -5.52 6.83 -0.85
N GLY A 133 -5.26 7.66 -1.86
CA GLY A 133 -5.64 7.34 -3.22
C GLY A 133 -4.82 6.18 -3.79
N THR A 134 -5.45 5.28 -4.56
CA THR A 134 -4.75 4.11 -5.16
C THR A 134 -3.57 4.53 -6.05
N ARG A 135 -3.69 5.64 -6.79
CA ARG A 135 -2.59 6.19 -7.60
C ARG A 135 -1.46 6.74 -6.73
N GLN A 136 -1.79 7.36 -5.60
CA GLN A 136 -0.78 7.83 -4.66
C GLN A 136 -0.04 6.64 -4.04
N TYR A 137 -0.77 5.60 -3.64
CA TYR A 137 -0.16 4.35 -3.18
C TYR A 137 0.78 3.74 -4.24
N ALA A 138 0.36 3.67 -5.51
CA ALA A 138 1.22 3.16 -6.58
C ALA A 138 2.52 3.95 -6.73
N ARG A 139 2.46 5.29 -6.65
CA ARG A 139 3.66 6.15 -6.69
C ARG A 139 4.58 5.91 -5.50
N LEU A 140 4.03 5.73 -4.30
CA LEU A 140 4.81 5.39 -3.12
C LEU A 140 5.52 4.05 -3.30
N VAL A 141 4.83 3.04 -3.81
CA VAL A 141 5.44 1.73 -4.09
C VAL A 141 6.55 1.85 -5.12
N ASP A 142 6.33 2.58 -6.22
CA ASP A 142 7.35 2.79 -7.26
C ASP A 142 8.58 3.53 -6.71
N GLU A 143 8.38 4.45 -5.77
CA GLU A 143 9.47 5.14 -5.06
C GLU A 143 10.24 4.20 -4.13
N TRP A 144 9.55 3.42 -3.29
CA TRP A 144 10.19 2.51 -2.33
C TRP A 144 11.00 1.41 -3.02
N VAL A 145 10.52 0.90 -4.15
CA VAL A 145 11.19 -0.18 -4.90
C VAL A 145 12.29 0.33 -5.83
N ASN A 146 12.51 1.64 -5.90
CA ASN A 146 13.54 2.21 -6.75
C ASN A 146 14.94 1.79 -6.25
N PRO A 147 15.73 1.04 -7.06
CA PRO A 147 17.04 0.55 -6.66
C PRO A 147 18.03 1.64 -6.28
N SER A 148 17.89 2.88 -6.80
CA SER A 148 18.81 3.98 -6.49
C SER A 148 18.88 4.30 -5.00
N HIS A 149 17.87 3.89 -4.23
CA HIS A 149 17.85 4.11 -2.79
C HIS A 149 18.59 3.00 -2.02
N TRP A 150 18.76 1.80 -2.61
CA TRP A 150 19.40 0.64 -1.97
C TRP A 150 20.72 0.18 -2.62
N HIS A 151 21.18 0.83 -3.69
CA HIS A 151 22.40 0.43 -4.41
C HIS A 151 23.69 0.53 -3.57
N GLU A 152 23.63 1.22 -2.42
CA GLU A 152 24.73 1.34 -1.46
C GLU A 152 24.84 0.15 -0.48
N PHE A 153 24.03 -0.92 -0.64
CA PHE A 153 23.95 -2.06 0.30
C PHE A 153 23.92 -3.45 -0.35
#